data_AF-A0A934DTH9-F1
#
_entry.id   AF-A0A934DTH9-F1
#
_cell.length_a   1.000
_cell.length_b   1.000
_cell.length_c   1.000
_cell.angle_alpha   90.00
_cell.angle_beta   90.00
_cell.angle_gamma   90.00
#
_symmetry.space_group_name_H-M   'P 1'
#
loop_
_entity.id
_entity.type
_entity.pdbx_description
1 polymer ?
#
loop_
_entity_poly.entity_id
_entity_poly.type
_entity_poly.pdbx_seq_one_letter_code
_entity_poly.pdbx_strand_id
1 'polypeptide(L)'
;MRSRLVWLIPAALVAGAIVFAAPPRLRAEDAGTAPQPACTDKGIYPEYDSHAELRSLCPAPGTRAAKDTDGDGIDDQLDTTRGARKAALNADPYKSAYVTLPYPGGDVPRTMGVCTDVVVRAMRNAGIDLQKEVHEDIVRRTRVYPWVDRPDTSIDHRRVRNMIPLFEYKFEARPVAPAVTDADPSGYADWKPGDIVFLDTFPDRAGIEHVGVVSDRSTPEHRPLIINNWTDGYHTQDMDLLSFVKPVKRFRPGPIR
;
A
#
# COMPACT_ATOMS: atom_id res chain seq x y z
N MET A 1 -32.35 66.85 85.98
CA MET A 1 -30.92 66.87 86.37
C MET A 1 -30.11 66.18 85.29
N ARG A 2 -29.09 66.89 84.75
CA ARG A 2 -27.94 66.45 83.92
C ARG A 2 -28.27 65.79 82.56
N SER A 3 -28.28 66.50 81.42
CA SER A 3 -27.17 67.13 80.65
C SER A 3 -26.23 66.15 79.94
N ARG A 4 -25.91 66.50 78.68
CA ARG A 4 -24.79 66.07 77.80
C ARG A 4 -25.12 64.91 76.84
N LEU A 5 -24.68 64.88 75.58
CA LEU A 5 -23.84 65.75 74.75
C LEU A 5 -24.10 65.36 73.28
N VAL A 6 -24.06 66.32 72.36
CA VAL A 6 -23.99 66.11 70.91
C VAL A 6 -22.58 65.66 70.53
N TRP A 7 -22.46 64.72 69.60
CA TRP A 7 -21.29 64.60 68.70
C TRP A 7 -21.76 64.19 67.30
N LEU A 8 -21.46 65.06 66.33
CA LEU A 8 -21.48 64.81 64.90
C LEU A 8 -20.21 64.06 64.51
N ILE A 9 -20.32 63.06 63.64
CA ILE A 9 -19.20 62.51 62.86
C ILE A 9 -19.69 62.34 61.40
N PRO A 10 -19.04 62.93 60.40
CA PRO A 10 -19.31 62.70 58.98
C PRO A 10 -18.35 61.65 58.39
N ALA A 11 -18.83 60.75 57.53
CA ALA A 11 -18.04 59.98 56.56
C ALA A 11 -18.95 58.93 55.89
N ALA A 12 -18.81 58.49 54.65
CA ALA A 12 -18.14 58.95 53.44
C ALA A 12 -18.72 57.98 52.38
N LEU A 13 -19.19 58.47 51.23
CA LEU A 13 -19.58 57.60 50.12
C LEU A 13 -18.32 56.91 49.59
N VAL A 14 -18.30 55.57 49.61
CA VAL A 14 -17.37 54.77 48.83
C VAL A 14 -18.18 54.07 47.74
N ALA A 15 -18.07 54.58 46.51
CA ALA A 15 -18.53 53.89 45.32
C ALA A 15 -17.53 52.79 44.98
N GLY A 16 -17.85 51.54 45.36
CA GLY A 16 -17.10 50.36 44.92
C GLY A 16 -17.51 49.99 43.49
N ALA A 17 -16.62 50.20 42.53
CA ALA A 17 -16.75 49.61 41.20
C ALA A 17 -16.44 48.10 41.29
N ILE A 18 -17.45 47.25 41.06
CA ILE A 18 -17.28 45.82 40.93
C ILE A 18 -16.67 45.54 39.55
N VAL A 19 -15.37 45.26 39.50
CA VAL A 19 -14.71 44.72 38.30
C VAL A 19 -15.02 43.22 38.26
N PHE A 20 -15.89 42.81 37.34
CA PHE A 20 -16.03 41.39 36.99
C PHE A 20 -14.78 40.95 36.25
N ALA A 21 -13.89 40.20 36.92
CA ALA A 21 -12.82 39.49 36.26
C ALA A 21 -13.43 38.44 35.32
N ALA A 22 -13.21 38.57 34.01
CA ALA A 22 -13.55 37.54 33.05
C ALA A 22 -12.77 36.25 33.39
N PRO A 23 -13.41 35.07 33.36
CA PRO A 23 -12.70 33.82 33.62
C PRO A 23 -11.58 33.66 32.59
N PRO A 24 -10.42 33.10 32.98
CA PRO A 24 -9.35 32.83 32.03
C PRO A 24 -9.90 31.89 30.95
N ARG A 25 -9.74 32.29 29.67
CA ARG A 25 -9.97 31.39 28.55
C ARG A 25 -9.00 30.23 28.71
N LEU A 26 -9.52 29.05 29.02
CA LEU A 26 -8.78 27.81 28.88
C LEU A 26 -8.27 27.78 27.43
N ARG A 27 -6.95 27.82 27.27
CA ARG A 27 -6.33 27.41 26.01
C ARG A 27 -6.83 25.99 25.75
N ALA A 28 -7.34 25.73 24.55
CA ALA A 28 -7.52 24.37 24.09
C ALA A 28 -6.13 23.71 24.18
N GLU A 29 -5.93 22.92 25.23
CA GLU A 29 -4.83 21.97 25.29
C GLU A 29 -4.97 21.10 24.05
N ASP A 30 -3.84 20.93 23.35
CA ASP A 30 -3.71 20.03 22.22
C ASP A 30 -4.37 18.70 22.58
N ALA A 31 -5.52 18.43 21.96
CA ALA A 31 -6.11 17.11 21.96
C ALA A 31 -5.12 16.22 21.22
N GLY A 32 -4.14 15.69 21.97
CA GLY A 32 -3.26 14.63 21.53
C GLY A 32 -4.16 13.55 20.95
N THR A 33 -4.13 13.43 19.63
CA THR A 33 -4.94 12.46 18.93
C THR A 33 -4.50 11.11 19.47
N ALA A 34 -5.42 10.42 20.16
CA ALA A 34 -5.15 9.06 20.62
C ALA A 34 -4.56 8.29 19.43
N PRO A 35 -3.43 7.58 19.60
CA PRO A 35 -2.81 6.89 18.49
C PRO A 35 -3.87 5.99 17.86
N GLN A 36 -4.15 6.23 16.56
CA GLN A 36 -5.09 5.40 15.83
C GLN A 36 -4.70 3.93 16.07
N PRO A 37 -5.62 3.06 16.50
CA PRO A 37 -5.31 1.65 16.63
C PRO A 37 -4.75 1.18 15.29
N ALA A 38 -3.61 0.49 15.32
CA ALA A 38 -3.01 -0.03 14.11
C ALA A 38 -4.07 -0.92 13.42
N CYS A 39 -4.37 -0.63 12.16
CA CYS A 39 -5.06 -1.61 11.33
C CYS A 39 -4.16 -2.86 11.35
N THR A 40 -4.65 -3.92 11.99
CA THR A 40 -3.88 -5.13 12.20
C THR A 40 -4.11 -5.99 10.99
N ASP A 41 -3.08 -6.07 10.16
CA ASP A 41 -3.08 -6.70 8.85
C ASP A 41 -2.64 -8.17 9.05
N LYS A 42 -3.41 -9.13 8.51
CA LYS A 42 -3.13 -10.57 8.71
C LYS A 42 -2.11 -11.13 7.72
N GLY A 43 -1.58 -10.29 6.85
CA GLY A 43 -0.70 -10.65 5.76
C GLY A 43 0.75 -10.94 6.18
N ILE A 44 1.67 -10.46 5.36
CA ILE A 44 3.10 -10.71 5.55
C ILE A 44 3.71 -9.69 6.52
N TYR A 45 4.87 -10.02 7.09
CA TYR A 45 5.72 -9.13 7.89
C TYR A 45 4.94 -8.24 8.89
N PRO A 46 4.17 -8.83 9.83
CA PRO A 46 3.32 -8.08 10.76
C PRO A 46 4.11 -7.10 11.64
N GLU A 47 5.41 -7.32 11.84
CA GLU A 47 6.27 -6.38 12.55
C GLU A 47 6.34 -5.00 11.88
N TYR A 48 6.09 -4.91 10.57
CA TYR A 48 6.08 -3.64 9.84
C TYR A 48 4.78 -2.86 9.98
N ASP A 49 3.68 -3.43 10.51
CA ASP A 49 2.39 -2.72 10.63
C ASP A 49 2.48 -1.49 11.53
N SER A 50 3.44 -1.49 12.47
CA SER A 50 3.74 -0.36 13.35
C SER A 50 4.50 0.78 12.65
N HIS A 51 5.07 0.53 11.47
CA HIS A 51 5.87 1.50 10.73
C HIS A 51 5.02 2.70 10.32
N ALA A 52 5.55 3.92 10.48
CA ALA A 52 4.79 5.16 10.28
C ALA A 52 4.12 5.24 8.90
N GLU A 53 4.84 4.79 7.86
CA GLU A 53 4.34 4.74 6.48
C GLU A 53 3.14 3.79 6.31
N LEU A 54 3.12 2.64 6.99
CA LEU A 54 1.97 1.74 6.94
C LEU A 54 0.81 2.24 7.79
N ARG A 55 1.09 2.92 8.90
CA ARG A 55 0.02 3.54 9.70
C ARG A 55 -0.71 4.62 8.92
N SER A 56 -0.02 5.40 8.08
CA SER A 56 -0.67 6.39 7.20
C SER A 56 -1.53 5.77 6.10
N LEU A 57 -1.32 4.49 5.78
CA LEU A 57 -2.14 3.74 4.83
C LEU A 57 -3.36 3.07 5.51
N CYS A 58 -3.51 3.13 6.83
CA CYS A 58 -4.67 2.50 7.46
C CYS A 58 -5.99 3.16 7.03
N PRO A 59 -7.06 2.37 6.79
CA PRO A 59 -8.37 2.92 6.53
C PRO A 59 -8.86 3.71 7.76
N ALA A 60 -9.68 4.74 7.53
CA ALA A 60 -10.27 5.50 8.63
C ALA A 60 -11.17 4.59 9.49
N PRO A 61 -11.24 4.77 10.82
CA PRO A 61 -12.10 3.97 11.68
C PRO A 61 -13.55 3.93 11.19
N GLY A 62 -14.14 2.73 11.11
CA GLY A 62 -15.50 2.53 10.62
C GLY A 62 -15.66 2.49 9.11
N THR A 63 -14.56 2.63 8.34
CA THR A 63 -14.58 2.36 6.89
C THR A 63 -14.84 0.87 6.67
N ARG A 64 -15.81 0.54 5.82
CA ARG A 64 -16.10 -0.83 5.41
C ARG A 64 -15.30 -1.16 4.15
N ALA A 65 -14.48 -2.21 4.20
CA ALA A 65 -13.84 -2.76 3.01
C ALA A 65 -14.89 -3.26 2.01
N ALA A 66 -14.73 -2.88 0.74
CA ALA A 66 -15.66 -3.30 -0.31
C ALA A 66 -15.34 -4.73 -0.78
N LYS A 67 -14.05 -5.07 -0.78
CA LYS A 67 -13.48 -6.35 -1.16
C LYS A 67 -12.42 -6.70 -0.11
N ASP A 68 -12.60 -7.80 0.59
CA ASP A 68 -11.72 -8.19 1.71
C ASP A 68 -11.66 -9.72 1.73
N THR A 69 -10.59 -10.26 1.14
CA THR A 69 -10.44 -11.69 0.87
C THR A 69 -10.09 -12.48 2.14
N ASP A 70 -9.33 -11.90 3.08
CA ASP A 70 -8.88 -12.57 4.31
C ASP A 70 -9.65 -12.15 5.58
N GLY A 71 -10.59 -11.22 5.44
CA GLY A 71 -11.50 -10.77 6.48
C GLY A 71 -10.80 -10.03 7.61
N ASP A 72 -9.71 -9.32 7.32
CA ASP A 72 -9.00 -8.50 8.31
C ASP A 72 -9.53 -7.05 8.42
N GLY A 73 -10.47 -6.67 7.54
CA GLY A 73 -11.11 -5.37 7.52
C GLY A 73 -10.40 -4.34 6.64
N ILE A 74 -9.33 -4.71 5.94
CA ILE A 74 -8.62 -3.89 4.96
C ILE A 74 -9.09 -4.29 3.55
N ASP A 75 -9.30 -3.31 2.67
CA ASP A 75 -9.70 -3.60 1.29
C ASP A 75 -8.54 -4.23 0.50
N ASP A 76 -8.79 -5.28 -0.29
CA ASP A 76 -7.76 -6.03 -1.05
C ASP A 76 -6.80 -5.13 -1.84
N GLN A 77 -7.29 -4.02 -2.40
CA GLN A 77 -6.44 -3.07 -3.12
C GLN A 77 -5.48 -2.33 -2.18
N LEU A 78 -6.01 -1.83 -1.06
CA LEU A 78 -5.20 -1.21 -0.03
C LEU A 78 -4.22 -2.22 0.57
N ASP A 79 -4.67 -3.43 0.78
CA ASP A 79 -3.89 -4.47 1.42
C ASP A 79 -2.75 -4.96 0.52
N THR A 80 -3.00 -5.06 -0.78
CA THR A 80 -1.94 -5.25 -1.77
C THR A 80 -0.91 -4.11 -1.74
N THR A 81 -1.36 -2.86 -1.58
CA THR A 81 -0.46 -1.69 -1.45
C THR A 81 0.41 -1.83 -0.19
N ARG A 82 -0.19 -2.21 0.94
CA ARG A 82 0.52 -2.43 2.20
C ARG A 82 1.55 -3.55 2.06
N GLY A 83 1.19 -4.69 1.49
CA GLY A 83 2.11 -5.81 1.25
C GLY A 83 3.30 -5.43 0.37
N ALA A 84 3.07 -4.65 -0.69
CA ALA A 84 4.16 -4.14 -1.53
C ALA A 84 5.08 -3.19 -0.74
N ARG A 85 4.50 -2.28 0.07
CA ARG A 85 5.26 -1.37 0.93
C ARG A 85 6.05 -2.12 2.00
N LYS A 86 5.50 -3.17 2.60
CA LYS A 86 6.20 -4.10 3.51
C LYS A 86 7.40 -4.76 2.83
N ALA A 87 7.26 -5.18 1.57
CA ALA A 87 8.38 -5.71 0.79
C ALA A 87 9.45 -4.65 0.52
N ALA A 88 9.07 -3.40 0.20
CA ALA A 88 10.00 -2.29 0.05
C ALA A 88 10.74 -1.94 1.35
N LEU A 89 10.06 -1.97 2.50
CA LEU A 89 10.68 -1.78 3.82
C LEU A 89 11.67 -2.90 4.17
N ASN A 90 11.38 -4.13 3.73
CA ASN A 90 12.31 -5.24 3.85
C ASN A 90 13.56 -5.08 2.96
N ALA A 91 13.42 -4.38 1.83
CA ALA A 91 14.51 -4.08 0.89
C ALA A 91 15.30 -5.34 0.48
N ASP A 92 14.61 -6.43 0.11
CA ASP A 92 15.29 -7.65 -0.30
C ASP A 92 16.15 -7.41 -1.56
N PRO A 93 17.42 -7.85 -1.56
CA PRO A 93 18.30 -7.69 -2.71
C PRO A 93 17.86 -8.60 -3.86
N TYR A 94 18.04 -8.14 -5.09
CA TYR A 94 17.80 -8.94 -6.30
C TYR A 94 18.64 -10.22 -6.28
N LYS A 95 17.98 -11.38 -6.26
CA LYS A 95 18.61 -12.70 -6.46
C LYS A 95 17.61 -13.67 -7.09
N SER A 96 17.89 -14.10 -8.32
CA SER A 96 17.00 -14.94 -9.14
C SER A 96 17.20 -16.46 -8.96
N ALA A 97 17.84 -16.89 -7.88
CA ALA A 97 18.12 -18.30 -7.63
C ALA A 97 16.84 -19.14 -7.45
N TYR A 98 16.90 -20.39 -7.94
CA TYR A 98 15.89 -21.40 -7.65
C TYR A 98 15.98 -21.81 -6.18
N VAL A 99 14.82 -21.91 -5.53
CA VAL A 99 14.67 -22.35 -4.14
C VAL A 99 13.49 -23.30 -4.09
N THR A 100 13.65 -24.46 -3.46
CA THR A 100 12.52 -25.37 -3.20
C THR A 100 11.63 -24.74 -2.13
N LEU A 101 10.35 -24.57 -2.45
CA LEU A 101 9.38 -23.93 -1.55
C LEU A 101 8.36 -24.95 -1.02
N PRO A 102 7.86 -24.77 0.22
CA PRO A 102 6.66 -25.47 0.64
C PRO A 102 5.46 -25.03 -0.22
N TYR A 103 4.42 -25.85 -0.26
CA TYR A 103 3.21 -25.57 -1.02
C TYR A 103 1.97 -26.06 -0.25
N PRO A 104 0.89 -25.25 -0.16
CA PRO A 104 0.80 -23.84 -0.58
C PRO A 104 1.51 -22.87 0.38
N GLY A 105 1.54 -21.58 0.05
CA GLY A 105 2.04 -20.51 0.93
C GLY A 105 3.57 -20.39 1.04
N GLY A 106 4.34 -20.99 0.16
CA GLY A 106 5.78 -20.83 0.10
C GLY A 106 6.23 -19.44 -0.33
N ASP A 107 7.34 -18.98 0.24
CA ASP A 107 8.04 -17.74 -0.13
C ASP A 107 9.55 -17.96 -0.07
N VAL A 108 10.29 -17.20 -0.87
CA VAL A 108 11.74 -17.15 -0.77
C VAL A 108 12.18 -16.39 0.50
N PRO A 109 13.39 -16.65 1.02
CA PRO A 109 13.92 -15.91 2.16
C PRO A 109 13.89 -14.40 1.93
N ARG A 110 13.66 -13.63 3.00
CA ARG A 110 13.66 -12.15 3.01
C ARG A 110 14.96 -11.50 2.55
N THR A 111 16.02 -12.28 2.41
CA THR A 111 17.33 -11.85 1.92
C THR A 111 17.50 -12.06 0.40
N MET A 112 16.39 -12.32 -0.30
CA MET A 112 16.32 -12.44 -1.74
C MET A 112 14.91 -12.17 -2.30
N GLY A 113 14.88 -11.77 -3.56
CA GLY A 113 13.69 -11.79 -4.38
C GLY A 113 13.97 -11.29 -5.78
N VAL A 114 12.95 -11.39 -6.62
CA VAL A 114 12.86 -10.75 -7.94
C VAL A 114 11.53 -10.00 -8.06
N CYS A 115 11.28 -9.38 -9.21
CA CYS A 115 10.08 -8.57 -9.46
C CYS A 115 8.75 -9.30 -9.17
N THR A 116 8.66 -10.59 -9.50
CA THR A 116 7.49 -11.43 -9.20
C THR A 116 7.32 -11.69 -7.70
N ASP A 117 8.40 -11.84 -6.94
CA ASP A 117 8.34 -12.08 -5.49
C ASP A 117 7.74 -10.88 -4.75
N VAL A 118 7.94 -9.65 -5.25
CA VAL A 118 7.27 -8.44 -4.74
C VAL A 118 5.75 -8.54 -4.93
N VAL A 119 5.29 -8.96 -6.10
CA VAL A 119 3.87 -9.13 -6.41
C VAL A 119 3.27 -10.29 -5.60
N VAL A 120 3.99 -11.41 -5.45
CA VAL A 120 3.57 -12.56 -4.63
C VAL A 120 3.34 -12.13 -3.19
N ARG A 121 4.29 -11.38 -2.62
CA ARG A 121 4.21 -10.83 -1.26
C ARG A 121 3.07 -9.82 -1.10
N ALA A 122 2.89 -8.92 -2.07
CA ALA A 122 1.81 -7.95 -2.08
C ALA A 122 0.43 -8.62 -2.10
N MET A 123 0.21 -9.55 -3.02
CA MET A 123 -1.06 -10.26 -3.16
C MET A 123 -1.32 -11.21 -1.98
N ARG A 124 -0.28 -11.83 -1.42
CA ARG A 124 -0.38 -12.67 -0.22
C ARG A 124 -0.79 -11.87 1.01
N ASN A 125 -0.39 -10.61 1.08
CA ASN A 125 -0.89 -9.72 2.12
C ASN A 125 -2.41 -9.65 2.06
N ALA A 126 -2.95 -9.39 0.86
CA ALA A 126 -4.40 -9.38 0.57
C ALA A 126 -5.07 -10.77 0.55
N GLY A 127 -4.50 -11.78 1.21
CA GLY A 127 -5.06 -13.12 1.30
C GLY A 127 -4.98 -13.98 0.03
N ILE A 128 -4.31 -13.53 -1.03
CA ILE A 128 -4.25 -14.23 -2.33
C ILE A 128 -2.90 -14.91 -2.51
N ASP A 129 -2.86 -16.24 -2.39
CA ASP A 129 -1.65 -17.02 -2.59
C ASP A 129 -1.38 -17.29 -4.09
N LEU A 130 -0.61 -16.41 -4.73
CA LEU A 130 -0.23 -16.58 -6.14
C LEU A 130 0.56 -17.87 -6.42
N GLN A 131 1.25 -18.46 -5.43
CA GLN A 131 1.88 -19.77 -5.61
C GLN A 131 0.84 -20.84 -5.94
N LYS A 132 -0.21 -20.90 -5.14
CA LYS A 132 -1.35 -21.80 -5.34
C LYS A 132 -2.10 -21.47 -6.62
N GLU A 133 -2.50 -20.22 -6.80
CA GLU A 133 -3.37 -19.82 -7.91
C GLU A 133 -2.71 -20.03 -9.28
N VAL A 134 -1.43 -19.67 -9.45
CA VAL A 134 -0.71 -19.93 -10.72
C VAL A 134 -0.55 -21.43 -10.96
N HIS A 135 -0.13 -22.19 -9.94
CA HIS A 135 0.12 -23.62 -10.11
C HIS A 135 -1.14 -24.39 -10.51
N GLU A 136 -2.23 -24.19 -9.77
CA GLU A 136 -3.47 -24.90 -10.06
C GLU A 136 -4.05 -24.50 -11.41
N ASP A 137 -3.87 -23.24 -11.82
CA ASP A 137 -4.31 -22.76 -13.12
C ASP A 137 -3.50 -23.37 -14.28
N ILE A 138 -2.19 -23.54 -14.13
CA ILE A 138 -1.35 -24.29 -15.07
C ILE A 138 -1.82 -25.75 -15.20
N VAL A 139 -2.14 -26.40 -14.08
CA VAL A 139 -2.64 -27.79 -14.08
C VAL A 139 -4.00 -27.89 -14.78
N ARG A 140 -4.91 -26.94 -14.57
CA ARG A 140 -6.27 -26.97 -15.16
C ARG A 140 -6.32 -26.48 -16.61
N ARG A 141 -5.47 -25.53 -17.00
CA ARG A 141 -5.50 -24.85 -18.31
C ARG A 141 -4.17 -24.98 -19.06
N THR A 142 -3.50 -26.13 -19.00
CA THR A 142 -2.13 -26.34 -19.54
C THR A 142 -1.92 -25.81 -20.96
N ARG A 143 -2.95 -25.85 -21.83
CA ARG A 143 -2.88 -25.31 -23.20
C ARG A 143 -2.57 -23.81 -23.29
N VAL A 144 -2.91 -23.00 -22.29
CA VAL A 144 -2.59 -21.55 -22.27
C VAL A 144 -1.16 -21.28 -21.78
N TYR A 145 -0.43 -22.31 -21.36
CA TYR A 145 0.95 -22.29 -20.88
C TYR A 145 1.89 -23.15 -21.73
N PRO A 146 1.97 -22.97 -23.07
CA PRO A 146 2.71 -23.87 -23.95
C PRO A 146 4.22 -23.94 -23.72
N TRP A 147 4.78 -23.06 -22.88
CA TRP A 147 6.20 -23.03 -22.49
C TRP A 147 6.48 -23.73 -21.16
N VAL A 148 5.45 -24.19 -20.44
CA VAL A 148 5.61 -24.96 -19.21
C VAL A 148 5.59 -26.44 -19.56
N ASP A 149 6.77 -27.07 -19.50
CA ASP A 149 6.92 -28.51 -19.76
C ASP A 149 6.31 -29.35 -18.62
N ARG A 150 6.71 -29.04 -17.39
CA ARG A 150 6.17 -29.67 -16.18
C ARG A 150 5.87 -28.60 -15.12
N PRO A 151 4.66 -28.60 -14.53
CA PRO A 151 4.34 -27.71 -13.42
C PRO A 151 5.31 -27.89 -12.25
N ASP A 152 5.72 -26.78 -11.64
CA ASP A 152 6.63 -26.71 -10.51
C ASP A 152 6.18 -25.61 -9.53
N THR A 153 5.67 -26.06 -8.38
CA THR A 153 5.17 -25.21 -7.29
C THR A 153 6.22 -24.27 -6.71
N SER A 154 7.51 -24.53 -6.92
CA SER A 154 8.60 -23.71 -6.37
C SER A 154 8.98 -22.52 -7.26
N ILE A 155 8.60 -22.52 -8.54
CA ILE A 155 9.09 -21.51 -9.50
C ILE A 155 8.02 -20.93 -10.42
N ASP A 156 6.88 -21.62 -10.64
CA ASP A 156 5.94 -21.17 -11.67
C ASP A 156 5.37 -19.78 -11.41
N HIS A 157 4.93 -19.50 -10.18
CA HIS A 157 4.46 -18.19 -9.76
C HIS A 157 5.56 -17.12 -9.75
N ARG A 158 6.84 -17.51 -9.78
CA ARG A 158 7.98 -16.59 -9.80
C ARG A 158 8.41 -16.22 -11.23
N ARG A 159 7.73 -16.73 -12.27
CA ARG A 159 7.99 -16.35 -13.67
C ARG A 159 6.94 -15.37 -14.17
N VAL A 160 7.37 -14.19 -14.64
CA VAL A 160 6.48 -13.13 -15.16
C VAL A 160 5.51 -13.68 -16.21
N ARG A 161 6.05 -14.44 -17.17
CA ARG A 161 5.25 -15.04 -18.26
C ARG A 161 4.15 -16.00 -17.76
N ASN A 162 4.37 -16.68 -16.63
CA ASN A 162 3.39 -17.60 -16.04
C ASN A 162 2.30 -16.86 -15.25
N MET A 163 2.55 -15.65 -14.75
CA MET A 163 1.51 -14.86 -14.09
C MET A 163 0.46 -14.37 -15.10
N ILE A 164 0.87 -14.00 -16.32
CA ILE A 164 -0.01 -13.32 -17.29
C ILE A 164 -1.34 -14.05 -17.55
N PRO A 165 -1.37 -15.37 -17.91
CA PRO A 165 -2.64 -16.02 -18.24
C PRO A 165 -3.56 -16.19 -17.03
N LEU A 166 -3.02 -16.28 -15.80
CA LEU A 166 -3.81 -16.23 -14.57
C LEU A 166 -4.43 -14.84 -14.41
N PHE A 167 -3.62 -13.77 -14.51
CA PHE A 167 -4.08 -12.40 -14.34
C PHE A 167 -5.18 -12.02 -15.34
N GLU A 168 -5.01 -12.39 -16.61
CA GLU A 168 -6.02 -12.17 -17.66
C GLU A 168 -7.32 -12.93 -17.42
N TYR A 169 -7.26 -14.07 -16.74
CA TYR A 169 -8.42 -14.90 -16.48
C TYR A 169 -9.18 -14.50 -15.22
N LYS A 170 -8.46 -14.19 -14.14
CA LYS A 170 -9.02 -14.07 -12.78
C LYS A 170 -9.19 -12.65 -12.28
N PHE A 171 -8.48 -11.67 -12.86
CA PHE A 171 -8.40 -10.32 -12.30
C PHE A 171 -9.07 -9.27 -13.19
N GLU A 172 -9.41 -8.13 -12.60
CA GLU A 172 -9.98 -7.01 -13.33
C GLU A 172 -8.89 -6.29 -14.12
N ALA A 173 -8.90 -6.47 -15.45
CA ALA A 173 -8.04 -5.71 -16.35
C ALA A 173 -8.42 -4.22 -16.34
N ARG A 174 -7.41 -3.36 -16.22
CA ARG A 174 -7.54 -1.90 -16.33
C ARG A 174 -6.81 -1.42 -17.58
N PRO A 175 -7.28 -0.33 -18.22
CA PRO A 175 -6.58 0.25 -19.35
C PRO A 175 -5.13 0.60 -18.97
N VAL A 176 -4.17 0.22 -19.78
CA VAL A 176 -2.85 0.84 -19.67
C VAL A 176 -2.96 2.20 -20.34
N ALA A 177 -2.60 3.27 -19.64
CA ALA A 177 -2.60 4.60 -20.23
C ALA A 177 -1.74 4.58 -21.51
N PRO A 178 -2.13 5.26 -22.60
CA PRO A 178 -1.18 5.53 -23.66
C PRO A 178 0.03 6.22 -23.03
N ALA A 179 1.24 5.87 -23.48
CA ALA A 179 2.50 6.38 -22.95
C ALA A 179 2.34 7.85 -22.55
N VAL A 180 2.40 8.12 -21.24
CA VAL A 180 2.18 9.47 -20.73
C VAL A 180 3.28 10.34 -21.29
N THR A 181 2.87 11.33 -22.07
CA THR A 181 3.77 12.37 -22.53
C THR A 181 3.79 13.46 -21.47
N ASP A 182 4.89 14.21 -21.39
CA ASP A 182 4.99 15.39 -20.53
C ASP A 182 3.88 16.42 -20.79
N ALA A 183 3.18 16.31 -21.93
CA ALA A 183 2.07 17.18 -22.32
C ALA A 183 0.71 16.84 -21.69
N ASP A 184 0.50 15.63 -21.15
CA ASP A 184 -0.78 15.26 -20.52
C ASP A 184 -0.60 14.30 -19.32
N PRO A 185 -0.45 14.83 -18.10
CA PRO A 185 -0.33 14.03 -16.88
C PRO A 185 -1.64 13.33 -16.48
N SER A 186 -2.78 13.63 -17.13
CA SER A 186 -4.08 13.00 -16.81
C SER A 186 -4.13 11.51 -17.16
N GLY A 187 -3.17 11.01 -17.94
CA GLY A 187 -3.08 9.60 -18.31
C GLY A 187 -3.06 8.63 -17.11
N TYR A 188 -2.62 9.09 -15.93
CA TYR A 188 -2.57 8.27 -14.72
C TYR A 188 -3.79 8.38 -13.79
N ALA A 189 -4.86 9.09 -14.18
CA ALA A 189 -6.01 9.32 -13.28
C ALA A 189 -6.69 8.03 -12.76
N ASP A 190 -6.71 6.97 -13.58
CA ASP A 190 -7.24 5.66 -13.20
C ASP A 190 -6.21 4.74 -12.53
N TRP A 191 -4.94 5.14 -12.43
CA TRP A 191 -3.89 4.37 -11.76
C TRP A 191 -4.06 4.51 -10.25
N LYS A 192 -4.19 3.36 -9.60
CA LYS A 192 -4.41 3.28 -8.16
C LYS A 192 -3.27 2.51 -7.51
N PRO A 193 -2.83 2.92 -6.30
CA PRO A 193 -1.91 2.12 -5.50
C PRO A 193 -2.42 0.68 -5.39
N GLY A 194 -1.51 -0.28 -5.46
CA GLY A 194 -1.82 -1.70 -5.44
C GLY A 194 -2.14 -2.30 -6.82
N ASP A 195 -2.45 -1.50 -7.86
CA ASP A 195 -2.59 -2.03 -9.22
C ASP A 195 -1.32 -2.80 -9.63
N ILE A 196 -1.47 -3.99 -10.23
CA ILE A 196 -0.35 -4.81 -10.73
C ILE A 196 -0.08 -4.42 -12.17
N VAL A 197 1.17 -4.04 -12.48
CA VAL A 197 1.58 -3.60 -13.83
C VAL A 197 2.63 -4.54 -14.41
N PHE A 198 2.38 -4.99 -15.63
CA PHE A 198 3.29 -5.80 -16.44
C PHE A 198 3.95 -4.90 -17.48
N LEU A 199 5.27 -5.02 -17.62
CA LEU A 199 6.14 -4.08 -18.29
C LEU A 199 7.00 -4.79 -19.37
N ASP A 200 7.20 -4.11 -20.49
CA ASP A 200 8.07 -4.53 -21.59
C ASP A 200 9.40 -3.76 -21.49
N THR A 201 10.43 -4.46 -21.01
CA THR A 201 11.67 -3.86 -20.52
C THR A 201 12.72 -3.66 -21.61
N PHE A 202 12.68 -4.43 -22.68
CA PHE A 202 13.76 -4.45 -23.67
C PHE A 202 13.28 -3.83 -24.99
N PRO A 203 13.77 -2.64 -25.36
CA PRO A 203 13.37 -1.96 -26.60
C PRO A 203 13.61 -2.83 -27.85
N ASP A 204 14.70 -3.61 -27.83
CA ASP A 204 15.15 -4.43 -28.95
C ASP A 204 14.54 -5.84 -28.96
N ARG A 205 13.77 -6.20 -27.93
CA ARG A 205 13.11 -7.50 -27.81
C ARG A 205 11.77 -7.35 -27.12
N ALA A 206 10.71 -7.29 -27.94
CA ALA A 206 9.35 -7.28 -27.44
C ALA A 206 9.07 -8.48 -26.53
N GLY A 207 8.68 -8.20 -25.28
CA GLY A 207 8.34 -9.24 -24.31
C GLY A 207 8.01 -8.66 -22.94
N ILE A 208 6.91 -9.11 -22.34
CA ILE A 208 6.60 -8.79 -20.96
C ILE A 208 7.55 -9.58 -20.06
N GLU A 209 8.61 -8.92 -19.60
CA GLU A 209 9.70 -9.52 -18.83
C GLU A 209 9.79 -8.95 -17.40
N HIS A 210 8.98 -7.94 -17.07
CA HIS A 210 8.96 -7.34 -15.73
C HIS A 210 7.54 -7.11 -15.21
N VAL A 211 7.42 -7.07 -13.90
CA VAL A 211 6.16 -6.80 -13.19
C VAL A 211 6.43 -5.99 -11.93
N GLY A 212 5.47 -5.20 -11.50
CA GLY A 212 5.54 -4.48 -10.24
C GLY A 212 4.18 -4.06 -9.73
N VAL A 213 4.18 -3.39 -8.58
CA VAL A 213 2.97 -2.86 -7.93
C VAL A 213 3.00 -1.35 -8.03
N VAL A 214 1.89 -0.73 -8.47
CA VAL A 214 1.75 0.73 -8.46
C VAL A 214 1.83 1.22 -7.01
N SER A 215 2.73 2.16 -6.78
CA SER A 215 3.01 2.71 -5.46
C SER A 215 1.93 3.68 -4.99
N ASP A 216 1.87 3.87 -3.67
CA ASP A 216 1.21 5.00 -3.02
C ASP A 216 1.95 6.34 -3.22
N ARG A 217 3.11 6.31 -3.87
CA ARG A 217 3.96 7.47 -4.17
C ARG A 217 4.01 7.79 -5.66
N SER A 218 4.23 9.05 -5.98
CA SER A 218 4.40 9.54 -7.36
C SER A 218 5.58 10.51 -7.47
N THR A 219 6.03 10.77 -8.69
CA THR A 219 6.93 11.88 -8.99
C THR A 219 6.22 13.23 -8.75
N PRO A 220 6.96 14.36 -8.74
CA PRO A 220 6.37 15.71 -8.71
C PRO A 220 5.40 15.98 -9.87
N GLU A 221 5.59 15.33 -11.02
CA GLU A 221 4.72 15.40 -12.20
C GLU A 221 3.52 14.44 -12.13
N HIS A 222 3.25 13.87 -10.95
CA HIS A 222 2.15 12.94 -10.67
C HIS A 222 2.21 11.62 -11.45
N ARG A 223 3.39 11.22 -11.93
CA ARG A 223 3.59 9.87 -12.49
C ARG A 223 3.72 8.85 -11.35
N PRO A 224 2.92 7.77 -11.33
CA PRO A 224 3.02 6.75 -10.30
C PRO A 224 4.40 6.09 -10.30
N LEU A 225 4.99 5.93 -9.11
CA LEU A 225 6.16 5.07 -8.94
C LEU A 225 5.72 3.60 -8.93
N ILE A 226 6.64 2.70 -9.26
CA ILE A 226 6.40 1.26 -9.22
C ILE A 226 7.28 0.63 -8.14
N ILE A 227 6.66 -0.02 -7.15
CA ILE A 227 7.35 -0.87 -6.19
C ILE A 227 7.71 -2.17 -6.90
N ASN A 228 9.01 -2.43 -7.01
CA ASN A 228 9.54 -3.58 -7.75
C ASN A 228 10.95 -3.94 -7.27
N ASN A 229 11.46 -5.06 -7.76
CA ASN A 229 12.87 -5.46 -7.62
C ASN A 229 13.46 -5.61 -9.03
N TRP A 230 14.27 -4.63 -9.45
CA TRP A 230 14.60 -4.39 -10.86
C TRP A 230 15.55 -5.43 -11.47
N THR A 231 16.80 -5.46 -11.01
CA THR A 231 17.85 -6.32 -11.58
C THR A 231 19.03 -6.45 -10.61
N ASP A 232 20.07 -7.18 -11.00
CA ASP A 232 21.31 -7.34 -10.23
C ASP A 232 21.85 -5.99 -9.73
N GLY A 233 22.17 -5.94 -8.43
CA GLY A 233 22.63 -4.72 -7.76
C GLY A 233 21.52 -3.83 -7.18
N TYR A 234 20.25 -4.15 -7.45
CA TYR A 234 19.10 -3.45 -6.87
C TYR A 234 18.49 -4.25 -5.70
N HIS A 235 17.59 -3.58 -4.99
CA HIS A 235 16.73 -4.16 -3.95
C HIS A 235 15.29 -3.71 -4.21
N THR A 236 14.32 -4.34 -3.52
CA THR A 236 12.92 -3.92 -3.62
C THR A 236 12.74 -2.47 -3.18
N GLN A 237 12.26 -1.60 -4.07
CA GLN A 237 12.09 -0.17 -3.83
C GLN A 237 11.08 0.47 -4.80
N ASP A 238 10.69 1.72 -4.55
CA ASP A 238 9.97 2.55 -5.52
C ASP A 238 10.90 3.02 -6.65
N MET A 239 10.44 2.93 -7.90
CA MET A 239 11.19 3.45 -9.06
C MET A 239 10.25 4.12 -10.07
N ASP A 240 10.71 5.20 -10.72
CA ASP A 240 10.00 5.84 -11.84
C ASP A 240 10.19 5.04 -13.14
N LEU A 241 9.78 3.77 -13.14
CA LEU A 241 9.91 2.89 -14.30
C LEU A 241 9.09 3.39 -15.50
N LEU A 242 7.95 4.03 -15.23
CA LEU A 242 7.02 4.48 -16.26
C LEU A 242 7.59 5.62 -17.13
N SER A 243 8.72 6.21 -16.74
CA SER A 243 9.43 7.22 -17.54
C SER A 243 10.27 6.62 -18.68
N PHE A 244 10.63 5.33 -18.61
CA PHE A 244 11.49 4.69 -19.62
C PHE A 244 11.11 3.25 -19.98
N VAL A 245 10.15 2.64 -19.28
CA VAL A 245 9.65 1.29 -19.53
C VAL A 245 8.20 1.33 -19.94
N LYS A 246 7.86 0.60 -21.00
CA LYS A 246 6.50 0.57 -21.54
C LYS A 246 5.60 -0.35 -20.70
N PRO A 247 4.53 0.16 -20.06
CA PRO A 247 3.51 -0.71 -19.49
C PRO A 247 2.70 -1.39 -20.60
N VAL A 248 2.35 -2.66 -20.39
CA VAL A 248 1.64 -3.48 -21.39
C VAL A 248 0.33 -4.02 -20.86
N LYS A 249 0.28 -4.44 -19.60
CA LYS A 249 -0.97 -4.89 -18.94
C LYS A 249 -1.05 -4.31 -17.54
N ARG A 250 -2.26 -4.03 -17.07
CA ARG A 250 -2.53 -3.52 -15.74
C ARG A 250 -3.77 -4.20 -15.17
N PHE A 251 -3.71 -4.61 -13.91
CA PHE A 251 -4.79 -5.31 -13.22
C PHE A 251 -5.04 -4.70 -11.86
N ARG A 252 -6.31 -4.65 -11.45
CA ARG A 252 -6.72 -4.23 -10.11
C ARG A 252 -6.83 -5.45 -9.20
N PRO A 253 -6.16 -5.46 -8.03
CA PRO A 253 -6.37 -6.48 -7.02
C PRO A 253 -7.82 -6.50 -6.52
N GLY A 254 -8.24 -7.64 -6.02
CA GLY A 254 -9.59 -7.91 -5.54
C GLY A 254 -9.89 -9.41 -5.57
N PRO A 255 -11.13 -9.80 -5.25
CA PRO A 255 -11.53 -11.20 -5.22
C PRO A 255 -11.36 -11.80 -6.61
N ILE A 256 -10.70 -12.94 -6.67
CA ILE A 256 -10.49 -13.68 -7.91
C ILE A 256 -11.82 -14.23 -8.44
N ARG A 257 -12.03 -14.13 -9.77
CA ARG A 257 -13.27 -14.53 -10.45
C ARG A 257 -13.45 -16.04 -10.64
#